data_AF-A0A346PJY7-F1
#
_entry.id   AF-A0A346PJY7-F1
#
_cell.length_a   1.000
_cell.length_b   1.000
_cell.length_c   1.000
_cell.angle_alpha   90.00
_cell.angle_beta   90.00
_cell.angle_gamma   90.00
#
_symmetry.space_group_name_H-M   'P 1'
#
loop_
_entity.id
_entity.type
_entity.pdbx_description
1 polymer ?
#
loop_
_entity_poly.entity_id
_entity_poly.type
_entity_poly.pdbx_seq_one_letter_code
_entity_poly.pdbx_strand_id
1 'polypeptide(L)'
;MTLILVGSSISVMEDKVLSGGAPLYGRRTATIDLGPLSVGDAHNFFPNYDPETAVAAWAIYGGTPYYLQTIDPDQPLATNVQDSILSQRGLLYSEPEFLLRTELRQPNTYFSILRALAHGRRTPNEIAGMAGVESQSLSTYLQKLRRLRLVERHIPVTASPTTSKRGRYRIAAPLFRFWFRFVYGNQDRLRMLGEDAYEDVVEPELADYVSSLFERLCQQALPHLVDRRFHDVGQWWFKQHEVDVLGLSEDGLVAGECKFTSQAVSEGVLSNLERTTTEVRWSGEPVDSKPLYVLFSRSGYTDDLEHVAKTRDDVRLFCLSDILSVL
;
A
#
# COMPACT_ATOMS: atom_id res chain seq x y z
N MET A 1 19.76 36.39 -2.79
CA MET A 1 19.31 35.83 -1.50
C MET A 1 18.25 34.79 -1.81
N THR A 2 18.43 33.57 -1.33
CA THR A 2 17.48 32.46 -1.54
C THR A 2 16.84 32.14 -0.20
N LEU A 3 15.52 32.12 -0.12
CA LEU A 3 14.76 31.72 1.06
C LEU A 3 14.16 30.33 0.80
N ILE A 4 14.43 29.38 1.69
CA ILE A 4 13.85 28.03 1.65
C ILE A 4 12.98 27.88 2.88
N LEU A 5 11.70 27.57 2.67
CA LEU A 5 10.74 27.26 3.73
C LEU A 5 10.48 25.76 3.73
N VAL A 6 10.71 25.12 4.87
CA VAL A 6 10.50 23.69 5.07
C VAL A 6 9.46 23.52 6.19
N GLY A 7 8.48 22.66 5.97
CA GLY A 7 7.44 22.38 6.96
C GLY A 7 6.84 20.99 6.74
N SER A 8 6.66 20.25 7.83
CA SER A 8 6.07 18.91 7.83
C SER A 8 4.54 18.93 7.80
N SER A 9 3.91 20.00 8.28
CA SER A 9 2.45 20.14 8.23
C SER A 9 2.00 20.64 6.86
N ILE A 10 1.57 19.70 6.02
CA ILE A 10 1.03 19.95 4.68
C ILE A 10 -0.11 20.97 4.76
N SER A 11 -1.01 20.82 5.73
CA SER A 11 -2.15 21.73 5.90
C SER A 11 -1.69 23.17 6.20
N VAL A 12 -0.66 23.36 7.02
CA VAL A 12 -0.12 24.69 7.32
C VAL A 12 0.56 25.29 6.09
N MET A 13 1.34 24.49 5.37
CA MET A 13 1.99 24.95 4.13
C MET A 13 0.94 25.34 3.09
N GLU A 14 -0.07 24.51 2.86
CA GLU A 14 -1.17 24.80 1.93
C GLU A 14 -2.01 26.01 2.37
N ASP A 15 -2.45 26.07 3.63
CA ASP A 15 -3.41 27.06 4.08
C ASP A 15 -2.79 28.42 4.46
N LYS A 16 -1.57 28.43 5.01
CA LYS A 16 -0.95 29.65 5.58
C LYS A 16 0.16 30.22 4.72
N VAL A 17 0.85 29.39 3.95
CA VAL A 17 1.99 29.80 3.12
C VAL A 17 1.59 29.93 1.65
N LEU A 18 0.74 29.03 1.16
CA LEU A 18 0.45 28.88 -0.27
C LEU A 18 -0.99 29.25 -0.67
N SER A 19 -1.89 29.54 0.27
CA SER A 19 -3.27 29.90 -0.05
C SER A 19 -3.34 31.28 -0.73
N GLY A 20 -4.41 31.55 -1.49
CA GLY A 20 -4.57 32.81 -2.24
C GLY A 20 -4.49 34.08 -1.39
N GLY A 21 -4.72 33.98 -0.08
CA GLY A 21 -4.58 35.09 0.88
C GLY A 21 -3.23 35.13 1.60
N ALA A 22 -2.32 34.20 1.35
CA ALA A 22 -1.02 34.13 2.00
C ALA A 22 -0.04 35.15 1.39
N PRO A 23 0.84 35.78 2.19
CA PRO A 23 1.80 36.78 1.69
C PRO A 23 2.76 36.28 0.60
N LEU A 24 2.97 34.96 0.53
CA LEU A 24 3.86 34.31 -0.42
C LEU A 24 3.14 33.73 -1.65
N TYR A 25 1.82 33.92 -1.74
CA TYR A 25 1.04 33.50 -2.90
C TYR A 25 1.56 34.15 -4.18
N GLY A 26 1.77 33.35 -5.22
CA GLY A 26 2.29 33.82 -6.52
C GLY A 26 3.74 34.30 -6.51
N ARG A 27 4.47 34.21 -5.37
CA ARG A 27 5.86 34.68 -5.22
C ARG A 27 6.88 33.55 -5.10
N ARG A 28 6.45 32.30 -5.26
CA ARG A 28 7.33 31.12 -5.21
C ARG A 28 7.94 30.85 -6.57
N THR A 29 9.23 30.51 -6.57
CA THR A 29 9.95 30.09 -7.79
C THR A 29 9.83 28.59 -8.01
N ALA A 30 9.77 27.79 -6.93
CA ALA A 30 9.63 26.34 -6.99
C ALA A 30 8.88 25.81 -5.76
N THR A 31 8.26 24.65 -5.92
CA THR A 31 7.74 23.82 -4.82
C THR A 31 8.30 22.42 -5.01
N ILE A 32 8.90 21.85 -3.97
CA ILE A 32 9.34 20.46 -3.95
C ILE A 32 8.45 19.73 -2.96
N ASP A 33 7.73 18.73 -3.44
CA ASP A 33 6.94 17.83 -2.60
C ASP A 33 7.77 16.56 -2.34
N LEU A 34 8.41 16.50 -1.17
CA LEU A 34 9.25 15.36 -0.80
C LEU A 34 8.37 14.21 -0.30
N GLY A 35 8.15 13.24 -1.17
CA GLY A 35 7.48 11.99 -0.84
C GLY A 35 8.38 11.00 -0.08
N PRO A 36 7.80 9.90 0.44
CA PRO A 36 8.56 8.77 0.92
C PRO A 36 9.45 8.18 -0.18
N LEU A 37 10.54 7.53 0.22
CA LEU A 37 11.39 6.74 -0.66
C LEU A 37 10.60 5.61 -1.33
N SER A 38 11.03 5.25 -2.55
CA SER A 38 10.61 4.03 -3.23
C SER A 38 11.04 2.80 -2.42
N VAL A 39 10.51 1.61 -2.76
CA VAL A 39 10.96 0.37 -2.11
C VAL A 39 12.43 0.07 -2.45
N GLY A 40 12.88 0.36 -3.68
CA GLY A 40 14.28 0.20 -4.07
C GLY A 40 15.21 1.13 -3.30
N ASP A 41 14.83 2.41 -3.17
CA ASP A 41 15.61 3.36 -2.37
C ASP A 41 15.61 3.00 -0.88
N ALA A 42 14.49 2.51 -0.35
CA ALA A 42 14.37 2.06 1.03
C ALA A 42 15.24 0.83 1.31
N HIS A 43 15.40 -0.09 0.34
CA HIS A 43 16.25 -1.28 0.47
C HIS A 43 17.72 -0.95 0.76
N ASN A 44 18.19 0.24 0.36
CA ASN A 44 19.54 0.71 0.70
C ASN A 44 19.78 0.90 2.21
N PHE A 45 18.73 0.98 3.04
CA PHE A 45 18.86 1.01 4.50
C PHE A 45 19.06 -0.40 5.11
N PHE A 46 18.72 -1.46 4.38
CA PHE A 46 18.82 -2.86 4.80
C PHE A 46 19.29 -3.76 3.64
N PRO A 47 20.49 -3.51 3.09
CA PRO A 47 20.95 -4.16 1.86
C PRO A 47 21.16 -5.68 2.01
N ASN A 48 21.30 -6.17 3.24
CA ASN A 48 21.50 -7.59 3.55
C ASN A 48 20.18 -8.39 3.55
N TYR A 49 19.02 -7.72 3.49
CA TYR A 49 17.73 -8.41 3.49
C TYR A 49 17.45 -9.01 2.12
N ASP A 50 17.03 -10.27 2.13
CA ASP A 50 16.53 -10.94 0.93
C ASP A 50 15.24 -10.27 0.42
N PRO A 51 14.79 -10.57 -0.82
CA PRO A 51 13.64 -9.92 -1.41
C PRO A 51 12.34 -10.02 -0.59
N GLU A 52 12.13 -11.14 0.10
CA GLU A 52 10.92 -11.33 0.91
C GLU A 52 10.97 -10.44 2.16
N THR A 53 12.10 -10.46 2.86
CA THR A 53 12.34 -9.68 4.06
C THR A 53 12.34 -8.18 3.74
N ALA A 54 12.88 -7.77 2.59
CA ALA A 54 12.86 -6.39 2.12
C ALA A 54 11.43 -5.90 1.84
N VAL A 55 10.60 -6.71 1.16
CA VAL A 55 9.18 -6.39 0.93
C VAL A 55 8.42 -6.31 2.25
N ALA A 56 8.66 -7.23 3.19
CA ALA A 56 8.03 -7.20 4.51
C ALA A 56 8.48 -5.96 5.31
N ALA A 57 9.77 -5.64 5.33
CA ALA A 57 10.31 -4.45 5.98
C ALA A 57 9.68 -3.17 5.40
N TRP A 58 9.63 -3.01 4.08
CA TRP A 58 8.95 -1.87 3.47
C TRP A 58 7.45 -1.85 3.78
N ALA A 59 6.78 -3.01 3.84
CA ALA A 59 5.37 -3.07 4.18
C ALA A 59 5.08 -2.69 5.65
N ILE A 60 6.08 -2.75 6.53
CA ILE A 60 6.01 -2.34 7.93
C ILE A 60 6.44 -0.88 8.09
N TYR A 61 7.64 -0.51 7.64
CA TYR A 61 8.25 0.79 7.88
C TYR A 61 7.87 1.84 6.81
N GLY A 62 7.65 1.42 5.58
CA GLY A 62 7.41 2.29 4.43
C GLY A 62 8.69 2.94 3.90
N GLY A 63 8.54 4.12 3.30
CA GLY A 63 9.66 4.86 2.67
C GLY A 63 10.17 6.06 3.47
N THR A 64 9.74 6.26 4.72
CA THR A 64 10.14 7.45 5.49
C THR A 64 11.54 7.24 6.08
N PRO A 65 12.56 8.04 5.72
CA PRO A 65 13.94 7.80 6.17
C PRO A 65 14.11 7.71 7.68
N TYR A 66 13.39 8.54 8.44
CA TYR A 66 13.44 8.51 9.91
C TYR A 66 13.01 7.15 10.50
N TYR A 67 12.02 6.48 9.89
CA TYR A 67 11.59 5.15 10.33
C TYR A 67 12.57 4.06 9.88
N LEU A 68 13.14 4.20 8.67
CA LEU A 68 14.10 3.24 8.14
C LEU A 68 15.43 3.26 8.91
N GLN A 69 15.82 4.42 9.44
CA GLN A 69 17.02 4.56 10.28
C GLN A 69 16.95 3.81 11.61
N THR A 70 15.76 3.34 12.03
CA THR A 70 15.64 2.51 13.24
C THR A 70 15.94 1.05 12.97
N ILE A 71 16.13 0.65 11.71
CA ILE A 71 16.45 -0.72 11.32
C ILE A 71 17.95 -0.93 11.47
N ASP A 72 18.34 -1.91 12.28
CA ASP A 72 19.68 -2.48 12.26
C ASP A 72 19.75 -3.54 11.13
N PRO A 73 20.50 -3.29 10.04
CA PRO A 73 20.53 -4.19 8.88
C PRO A 73 21.19 -5.55 9.17
N ASP A 74 21.89 -5.68 10.31
CA ASP A 74 22.54 -6.92 10.73
C ASP A 74 21.63 -7.76 11.65
N GLN A 75 20.45 -7.25 12.01
CA GLN A 75 19.46 -7.97 12.83
C GLN A 75 18.32 -8.55 11.98
N PRO A 76 17.72 -9.68 12.40
CA PRO A 76 16.48 -10.18 11.80
C PRO A 76 15.36 -9.13 11.86
N LEU A 77 14.48 -9.13 10.84
CA LEU A 77 13.34 -8.21 10.81
C LEU A 77 12.47 -8.32 12.06
N ALA A 78 12.29 -9.54 12.58
CA ALA A 78 11.55 -9.79 13.81
C ALA A 78 12.09 -8.98 14.99
N THR A 79 13.40 -9.03 15.22
CA THR A 79 14.10 -8.28 16.27
C THR A 79 13.95 -6.77 16.07
N ASN A 80 14.15 -6.28 14.84
CA ASN A 80 13.97 -4.86 14.55
C ASN A 80 12.55 -4.37 14.85
N VAL A 81 11.52 -5.14 14.45
CA VAL A 81 10.12 -4.78 14.70
C VAL A 81 9.79 -4.84 16.19
N GLN A 82 10.25 -5.89 16.87
CA GLN A 82 10.12 -6.08 18.31
C GLN A 82 10.67 -4.87 19.07
N ASP A 83 11.93 -4.49 18.80
CA ASP A 83 12.63 -3.44 19.52
C ASP A 83 12.15 -2.04 19.17
N SER A 84 11.91 -1.76 17.88
CA SER A 84 11.61 -0.40 17.42
C SER A 84 10.12 -0.04 17.50
N ILE A 85 9.21 -1.00 17.33
CA ILE A 85 7.77 -0.74 17.20
C ILE A 85 6.94 -1.37 18.33
N LEU A 86 7.21 -2.62 18.73
CA LEU A 86 6.36 -3.35 19.69
C LEU A 86 6.73 -3.07 21.15
N SER A 87 8.00 -2.81 21.42
CA SER A 87 8.52 -2.46 22.74
C SER A 87 8.18 -1.02 23.13
N GLN A 88 7.77 -0.79 24.38
CA GLN A 88 7.48 0.57 24.89
C GLN A 88 8.69 1.50 24.90
N ARG A 89 9.90 0.95 24.79
CA ARG A 89 11.16 1.70 24.68
C ARG A 89 11.52 2.01 23.23
N GLY A 90 10.85 1.38 22.28
CA GLY A 90 11.08 1.55 20.85
C GLY A 90 10.74 2.95 20.37
N LEU A 91 11.59 3.48 19.49
CA LEU A 91 11.43 4.84 18.96
C LEU A 91 10.11 5.04 18.21
N LEU A 92 9.58 3.99 17.59
CA LEU A 92 8.37 4.05 16.76
C LEU A 92 7.11 3.61 17.52
N TYR A 93 7.22 3.13 18.77
CA TYR A 93 6.10 2.61 19.55
C TYR A 93 4.98 3.65 19.75
N SER A 94 5.33 4.89 20.06
CA SER A 94 4.36 5.99 20.24
C SER A 94 4.32 6.97 19.07
N GLU A 95 5.13 6.76 18.03
CA GLU A 95 5.32 7.74 16.95
C GLU A 95 4.01 8.02 16.17
N PRO A 96 3.25 7.01 15.68
CA PRO A 96 1.97 7.28 15.01
C PRO A 96 0.96 8.00 15.89
N GLU A 97 0.88 7.65 17.19
CA GLU A 97 -0.01 8.32 18.14
C GLU A 97 0.39 9.78 18.35
N PHE A 98 1.67 10.03 18.57
CA PHE A 98 2.22 11.37 18.80
C PHE A 98 1.95 12.29 17.60
N LEU A 99 2.26 11.83 16.38
CA LEU A 99 2.03 12.60 15.16
C LEU A 99 0.55 12.93 14.96
N LEU A 100 -0.35 11.97 15.15
CA LEU A 100 -1.78 12.20 14.99
C LEU A 100 -2.34 13.18 16.03
N ARG A 101 -1.87 13.09 17.29
CA ARG A 101 -2.32 14.02 18.34
C ARG A 101 -1.87 15.46 18.09
N THR A 102 -0.75 15.64 17.40
CA THR A 102 -0.27 16.97 16.99
C THR A 102 -1.13 17.57 15.88
N GLU A 103 -1.56 16.76 14.91
CA GLU A 103 -2.32 17.22 13.73
C GLU A 103 -3.86 17.21 13.91
N LEU A 104 -4.37 16.40 14.83
CA LEU A 104 -5.81 16.14 14.98
C LEU A 104 -6.35 16.55 16.35
N ARG A 105 -7.31 17.48 16.34
CA ARG A 105 -8.21 17.72 17.49
C ARG A 105 -9.15 16.52 17.66
N GLN A 106 -9.34 16.07 18.90
CA GLN A 106 -10.21 14.93 19.25
C GLN A 106 -9.89 13.65 18.44
N PRO A 107 -8.71 13.04 18.66
CA PRO A 107 -8.17 12.00 17.78
C PRO A 107 -8.92 10.66 17.80
N ASN A 108 -9.70 10.37 18.86
CA ASN A 108 -10.26 9.03 19.08
C ASN A 108 -11.08 8.52 17.89
N THR A 109 -11.93 9.36 17.29
CA THR A 109 -12.73 8.97 16.11
C THR A 109 -11.84 8.68 14.90
N TYR A 110 -10.78 9.46 14.68
CA TYR A 110 -9.81 9.21 13.62
C TYR A 110 -9.08 7.88 13.84
N PHE A 111 -8.72 7.57 15.09
CA PHE A 111 -8.05 6.32 15.45
C PHE A 111 -8.96 5.12 15.20
N SER A 112 -10.25 5.21 15.55
CA SER A 112 -11.24 4.17 15.23
C SER A 112 -11.38 3.94 13.72
N ILE A 113 -11.36 5.01 12.92
CA ILE A 113 -11.41 4.91 11.45
C ILE A 113 -10.14 4.27 10.89
N LEU A 114 -8.96 4.71 11.33
CA LEU A 114 -7.67 4.14 10.90
C LEU A 114 -7.56 2.66 11.32
N ARG A 115 -8.01 2.31 12.54
CA ARG A 115 -8.11 0.92 12.97
C ARG A 115 -9.02 0.09 12.06
N ALA A 116 -10.20 0.61 11.70
CA ALA A 116 -11.09 -0.09 10.77
C ALA A 116 -10.42 -0.34 9.41
N LEU A 117 -9.73 0.66 8.86
CA LEU A 117 -8.98 0.51 7.61
C LEU A 117 -7.84 -0.51 7.72
N ALA A 118 -7.09 -0.50 8.84
CA ALA A 118 -6.01 -1.46 9.10
C ALA A 118 -6.50 -2.91 9.24
N HIS A 119 -7.75 -3.11 9.65
CA HIS A 119 -8.44 -4.41 9.67
C HIS A 119 -9.23 -4.71 8.38
N GLY A 120 -8.91 -4.03 7.27
CA GLY A 120 -9.40 -4.39 5.94
C GLY A 120 -10.82 -3.90 5.63
N ARG A 121 -11.40 -2.99 6.42
CA ARG A 121 -12.65 -2.31 6.05
C ARG A 121 -12.34 -1.29 4.97
N ARG A 122 -12.92 -1.46 3.77
CA ARG A 122 -12.55 -0.67 2.58
C ARG A 122 -13.68 0.23 2.12
N THR A 123 -14.94 -0.10 2.39
CA THR A 123 -16.09 0.71 1.98
C THR A 123 -16.57 1.65 3.10
N PRO A 124 -17.20 2.80 2.77
CA PRO A 124 -17.74 3.71 3.80
C PRO A 124 -18.63 3.02 4.85
N ASN A 125 -19.47 2.08 4.43
CA ASN A 125 -20.38 1.38 5.34
C ASN A 125 -19.62 0.45 6.30
N GLU A 126 -18.64 -0.31 5.78
CA GLU A 126 -17.79 -1.16 6.62
C GLU A 126 -16.98 -0.34 7.63
N ILE A 127 -16.44 0.80 7.19
CA ILE A 127 -15.63 1.69 8.04
C ILE A 127 -16.51 2.32 9.11
N ALA A 128 -17.67 2.88 8.74
CA ALA A 128 -18.63 3.47 9.67
C ALA A 128 -19.08 2.46 10.74
N GLY A 129 -19.44 1.25 10.31
CA GLY A 129 -19.89 0.18 11.19
C GLY A 129 -18.84 -0.25 12.21
N MET A 130 -17.59 -0.45 11.78
CA MET A 130 -16.51 -0.85 12.68
C MET A 130 -16.01 0.31 13.56
N ALA A 131 -15.98 1.53 13.04
CA ALA A 131 -15.51 2.70 13.78
C ALA A 131 -16.55 3.24 14.78
N GLY A 132 -17.82 2.83 14.67
CA GLY A 132 -18.92 3.35 15.49
C GLY A 132 -19.26 4.81 15.16
N VAL A 133 -19.16 5.19 13.88
CA VAL A 133 -19.35 6.57 13.41
C VAL A 133 -20.55 6.64 12.47
N GLU A 134 -21.34 7.69 12.57
CA GLU A 134 -22.41 7.95 11.60
C GLU A 134 -21.85 8.20 10.20
N SER A 135 -22.46 7.58 9.18
CA SER A 135 -21.99 7.65 7.79
C SER A 135 -21.90 9.08 7.24
N GLN A 136 -22.74 10.00 7.72
CA GLN A 136 -22.71 11.40 7.29
C GLN A 136 -21.43 12.11 7.73
N SER A 137 -20.98 11.86 8.96
CA SER A 137 -19.75 12.47 9.51
C SER A 137 -18.48 11.82 8.97
N LEU A 138 -18.53 10.53 8.58
CA LEU A 138 -17.37 9.78 8.09
C LEU A 138 -16.66 10.48 6.91
N SER A 139 -17.43 11.11 6.01
CA SER A 139 -16.89 11.83 4.85
C SER A 139 -15.89 12.93 5.24
N THR A 140 -16.21 13.72 6.27
CA THR A 140 -15.35 14.77 6.82
C THR A 140 -14.07 14.21 7.44
N TYR A 141 -14.18 13.12 8.21
CA TYR A 141 -13.01 12.46 8.80
C TYR A 141 -12.06 11.91 7.73
N LEU A 142 -12.60 11.18 6.75
CA LEU A 142 -11.81 10.65 5.63
C LEU A 142 -11.18 11.76 4.80
N GLN A 143 -11.90 12.86 4.55
CA GLN A 143 -11.33 14.01 3.84
C GLN A 143 -10.14 14.60 4.58
N LYS A 144 -10.22 14.75 5.90
CA LYS A 144 -9.10 15.26 6.70
C LYS A 144 -7.92 14.29 6.70
N LEU A 145 -8.15 12.99 6.88
CA LEU A 145 -7.08 11.98 6.80
C LEU A 145 -6.41 11.92 5.41
N ARG A 146 -7.18 12.18 4.34
CA ARG A 146 -6.65 12.30 2.98
C ARG A 146 -5.78 13.54 2.79
N ARG A 147 -6.17 14.68 3.35
CA ARG A 147 -5.33 15.90 3.34
C ARG A 147 -4.01 15.69 4.08
N LEU A 148 -4.03 14.91 5.15
CA LEU A 148 -2.82 14.48 5.88
C LEU A 148 -2.03 13.37 5.16
N ARG A 149 -2.47 12.92 3.97
CA ARG A 149 -1.87 11.81 3.20
C ARG A 149 -1.75 10.49 3.97
N LEU A 150 -2.56 10.30 5.01
CA LEU A 150 -2.60 9.07 5.79
C LEU A 150 -3.53 8.04 5.18
N VAL A 151 -4.60 8.51 4.55
CA VAL A 151 -5.61 7.67 3.89
C VAL A 151 -5.71 8.12 2.45
N GLU A 152 -5.94 7.17 1.55
CA GLU A 152 -6.28 7.45 0.17
C GLU A 152 -7.61 6.83 -0.21
N ARG A 153 -8.26 7.44 -1.20
CA ARG A 153 -9.44 6.89 -1.85
C ARG A 153 -8.98 6.25 -3.15
N HIS A 154 -9.11 4.94 -3.23
CA HIS A 154 -8.80 4.15 -4.41
C HIS A 154 -10.09 3.81 -5.16
N ILE A 155 -10.07 3.86 -6.48
CA ILE A 155 -11.19 3.49 -7.36
C ILE A 155 -10.72 2.46 -8.38
N PRO A 156 -11.63 1.68 -9.01
CA PRO A 156 -11.24 0.79 -10.08
C PRO A 156 -10.53 1.59 -11.17
N VAL A 157 -9.44 1.05 -11.73
CA VAL A 157 -8.62 1.75 -12.73
C VAL A 157 -9.42 2.16 -13.98
N THR A 158 -10.49 1.43 -14.30
CA THR A 158 -11.38 1.76 -15.43
C THR A 158 -12.45 2.81 -15.10
N ALA A 159 -12.49 3.33 -13.87
CA ALA A 159 -13.51 4.25 -13.40
C ALA A 159 -13.04 5.71 -13.45
N SER A 160 -13.95 6.63 -13.75
CA SER A 160 -13.64 8.07 -13.70
C SER A 160 -13.47 8.56 -12.25
N PRO A 161 -12.40 9.31 -11.93
CA PRO A 161 -12.18 9.89 -10.61
C PRO A 161 -13.32 10.80 -10.13
N THR A 162 -13.99 11.51 -11.04
CA THR A 162 -14.99 12.53 -10.71
C THR A 162 -16.38 11.96 -10.52
N THR A 163 -16.70 10.81 -11.11
CA THR A 163 -18.07 10.25 -11.10
C THR A 163 -18.19 8.90 -10.40
N SER A 164 -17.07 8.20 -10.16
CA SER A 164 -17.10 6.85 -9.59
C SER A 164 -17.69 6.85 -8.18
N LYS A 165 -18.72 6.04 -7.97
CA LYS A 165 -19.28 5.71 -6.64
C LYS A 165 -18.64 4.48 -6.01
N ARG A 166 -17.78 3.77 -6.73
CA ARG A 166 -17.15 2.50 -6.31
C ARG A 166 -15.85 2.69 -5.52
N GLY A 167 -15.63 3.87 -4.93
CA GLY A 167 -14.40 4.16 -4.20
C GLY A 167 -14.26 3.35 -2.91
N ARG A 168 -13.09 2.77 -2.72
CA ARG A 168 -12.62 2.13 -1.50
C ARG A 168 -11.58 3.03 -0.83
N TYR A 169 -11.35 2.84 0.47
CA TYR A 169 -10.37 3.58 1.25
C TYR A 169 -9.31 2.63 1.81
N ARG A 170 -8.07 3.11 1.91
CA ARG A 170 -6.96 2.38 2.53
C ARG A 170 -5.97 3.35 3.15
N ILE A 171 -5.20 2.88 4.13
CA ILE A 171 -4.09 3.65 4.70
C ILE A 171 -2.95 3.69 3.70
N ALA A 172 -2.45 4.89 3.39
CA ALA A 172 -1.36 5.09 2.45
C ALA A 172 0.01 4.80 3.09
N ALA A 173 0.19 5.22 4.35
CA ALA A 173 1.44 5.13 5.10
C ALA A 173 1.63 3.75 5.79
N PRO A 174 2.63 2.93 5.39
CA PRO A 174 2.80 1.56 5.90
C PRO A 174 2.97 1.48 7.44
N LEU A 175 3.80 2.33 8.05
CA LEU A 175 3.98 2.34 9.52
C LEU A 175 2.67 2.56 10.26
N PHE A 176 1.83 3.48 9.79
CA PHE A 176 0.53 3.73 10.41
C PHE A 176 -0.38 2.51 10.24
N ARG A 177 -0.37 1.86 9.08
CA ARG A 177 -1.17 0.64 8.86
C ARG A 177 -0.73 -0.48 9.80
N PHE A 178 0.57 -0.69 9.96
CA PHE A 178 1.14 -1.68 10.88
C PHE A 178 0.73 -1.38 12.32
N TRP A 179 0.97 -0.14 12.76
CA TRP A 179 0.70 0.28 14.13
C TRP A 179 -0.79 0.14 14.49
N PHE A 180 -1.70 0.53 13.59
CA PHE A 180 -3.14 0.36 13.82
C PHE A 180 -3.63 -1.08 13.74
N ARG A 181 -2.89 -1.98 13.07
CA ARG A 181 -3.20 -3.42 13.01
C ARG A 181 -2.73 -4.14 14.27
N PHE A 182 -1.51 -3.88 14.72
CA PHE A 182 -0.83 -4.72 15.71
C PHE A 182 -0.63 -4.05 17.07
N VAL A 183 -0.47 -2.73 17.13
CA VAL A 183 -0.15 -2.00 18.38
C VAL A 183 -1.38 -1.36 19.00
N TYR A 184 -2.14 -0.59 18.22
CA TYR A 184 -3.29 0.15 18.73
C TYR A 184 -4.39 -0.77 19.26
N GLY A 185 -4.72 -0.63 20.54
CA GLY A 185 -5.69 -1.48 21.23
C GLY A 185 -5.14 -2.83 21.72
N ASN A 186 -3.86 -3.13 21.46
CA ASN A 186 -3.18 -4.34 21.93
C ASN A 186 -2.02 -4.04 22.91
N GLN A 187 -1.81 -2.78 23.30
CA GLN A 187 -0.68 -2.34 24.12
C GLN A 187 -0.50 -3.14 25.43
N ASP A 188 -1.60 -3.50 26.10
CA ASP A 188 -1.56 -4.33 27.31
C ASP A 188 -1.07 -5.75 27.01
N ARG A 189 -1.55 -6.34 25.91
CA ARG A 189 -1.12 -7.66 25.45
C ARG A 189 0.36 -7.65 25.06
N LEU A 190 0.81 -6.64 24.32
CA LEU A 190 2.23 -6.49 23.95
C LEU A 190 3.12 -6.37 25.21
N ARG A 191 2.68 -5.61 26.22
CA ARG A 191 3.39 -5.52 27.50
C ARG A 191 3.51 -6.85 28.24
N MET A 192 2.45 -7.67 28.20
CA MET A 192 2.45 -8.98 28.85
C MET A 192 3.35 -9.98 28.14
N LEU A 193 3.37 -9.96 26.81
CA LEU A 193 4.21 -10.84 25.99
C LEU A 193 5.69 -10.46 26.04
N GLY A 194 6.01 -9.16 26.19
CA GLY A 194 7.40 -8.73 26.24
C GLY A 194 8.11 -9.06 24.93
N GLU A 195 9.22 -9.81 25.00
CA GLU A 195 10.05 -10.19 23.85
C GLU A 195 9.34 -11.14 22.87
N ASP A 196 8.32 -11.87 23.32
CA ASP A 196 7.58 -12.84 22.48
C ASP A 196 6.50 -12.16 21.63
N ALA A 197 6.36 -10.83 21.70
CA ALA A 197 5.25 -10.11 21.08
C ALA A 197 5.22 -10.20 19.55
N TYR A 198 6.38 -10.21 18.89
CA TYR A 198 6.44 -10.39 17.44
C TYR A 198 5.94 -11.77 17.01
N GLU A 199 6.46 -12.84 17.62
CA GLU A 199 6.14 -14.24 17.30
C GLU A 199 4.66 -14.54 17.55
N ASP A 200 4.08 -14.01 18.65
CA ASP A 200 2.72 -14.34 19.06
C ASP A 200 1.62 -13.45 18.45
N VAL A 201 1.97 -12.26 17.93
CA VAL A 201 0.99 -11.26 17.46
C VAL A 201 1.19 -10.90 15.99
N VAL A 202 2.42 -10.76 15.53
CA VAL A 202 2.73 -10.23 14.20
C VAL A 202 2.97 -11.34 13.20
N GLU A 203 3.89 -12.26 13.50
CA GLU A 203 4.31 -13.34 12.59
C GLU A 203 3.13 -14.16 12.03
N PRO A 204 2.12 -14.59 12.83
CA PRO A 204 1.02 -15.41 12.34
C PRO A 204 0.13 -14.70 11.31
N GLU A 205 0.08 -13.36 11.36
CA GLU A 205 -0.73 -12.53 10.47
C GLU A 205 0.10 -11.79 9.41
N LEU A 206 1.44 -11.91 9.43
CA LEU A 206 2.33 -11.08 8.63
C LEU A 206 2.09 -11.27 7.12
N ALA A 207 1.94 -12.51 6.66
CA ALA A 207 1.70 -12.78 5.23
C ALA A 207 0.40 -12.12 4.72
N ASP A 208 -0.70 -12.24 5.48
CA ASP A 208 -1.97 -11.57 5.17
C ASP A 208 -1.80 -10.05 5.22
N TYR A 209 -1.10 -9.54 6.23
CA TYR A 209 -0.82 -8.11 6.36
C TYR A 209 -0.07 -7.55 5.15
N VAL A 210 0.99 -8.23 4.69
CA VAL A 210 1.85 -7.81 3.57
C VAL A 210 1.15 -7.94 2.22
N SER A 211 0.27 -8.93 2.04
CA SER A 211 -0.40 -9.22 0.75
C SER A 211 -0.95 -7.98 0.02
N SER A 212 -1.73 -7.14 0.70
CA SER A 212 -2.33 -5.94 0.10
C SER A 212 -1.31 -4.83 -0.24
N LEU A 213 -0.15 -4.80 0.42
CA LEU A 213 0.95 -3.91 0.06
C LEU A 213 1.76 -4.48 -1.10
N PHE A 214 1.93 -5.80 -1.14
CA PHE A 214 2.55 -6.51 -2.24
C PHE A 214 1.80 -6.26 -3.56
N GLU A 215 0.47 -6.31 -3.56
CA GLU A 215 -0.34 -5.92 -4.73
C GLU A 215 0.02 -4.53 -5.27
N ARG A 216 0.28 -3.56 -4.37
CA ARG A 216 0.69 -2.19 -4.77
C ARG A 216 2.08 -2.17 -5.40
N LEU A 217 3.02 -2.95 -4.87
CA LEU A 217 4.36 -3.07 -5.46
C LEU A 217 4.28 -3.69 -6.85
N CYS A 218 3.47 -4.74 -7.04
CA CYS A 218 3.25 -5.34 -8.35
C CYS A 218 2.65 -4.35 -9.35
N GLN A 219 1.69 -3.51 -8.93
CA GLN A 219 1.15 -2.42 -9.76
C GLN A 219 2.24 -1.41 -10.17
N GLN A 220 3.15 -1.06 -9.26
CA GLN A 220 4.25 -0.14 -9.54
C GLN A 220 5.33 -0.76 -10.43
N ALA A 221 5.57 -2.06 -10.30
CA ALA A 221 6.57 -2.78 -11.09
C ALA A 221 6.09 -3.10 -12.51
N LEU A 222 4.78 -3.30 -12.72
CA LEU A 222 4.22 -3.72 -14.00
C LEU A 222 4.71 -2.89 -15.21
N PRO A 223 4.73 -1.54 -15.19
CA PRO A 223 5.22 -0.73 -16.32
C PRO A 223 6.68 -0.95 -16.67
N HIS A 224 7.48 -1.48 -15.74
CA HIS A 224 8.91 -1.75 -15.92
C HIS A 224 9.18 -3.21 -16.30
N LEU A 225 8.27 -4.12 -15.95
CA LEU A 225 8.38 -5.56 -16.22
C LEU A 225 7.78 -5.96 -17.57
N VAL A 226 6.81 -5.19 -18.07
CA VAL A 226 6.10 -5.47 -19.32
C VAL A 226 6.31 -4.30 -20.26
N ASP A 227 6.91 -4.58 -21.42
CA ASP A 227 7.15 -3.59 -22.48
C ASP A 227 5.83 -3.23 -23.19
N ARG A 228 5.04 -2.37 -22.54
CA ARG A 228 3.81 -1.76 -23.06
C ARG A 228 3.69 -0.33 -22.58
N ARG A 229 3.08 0.52 -23.41
CA ARG A 229 2.76 1.90 -23.02
C ARG A 229 1.46 1.94 -22.25
N PHE A 230 1.57 1.84 -20.92
CA PHE A 230 0.42 1.96 -20.03
C PHE A 230 -0.07 3.40 -19.94
N HIS A 231 -1.38 3.58 -20.06
CA HIS A 231 -2.09 4.80 -19.70
C HIS A 231 -2.34 4.85 -18.20
N ASP A 232 -2.82 3.74 -17.65
CA ASP A 232 -3.17 3.59 -16.24
C ASP A 232 -2.85 2.18 -15.76
N VAL A 233 -2.41 2.05 -14.51
CA VAL A 233 -2.25 0.78 -13.81
C VAL A 233 -2.87 0.89 -12.42
N GLY A 234 -3.65 -0.11 -12.03
CA GLY A 234 -4.26 -0.16 -10.71
C GLY A 234 -5.07 -1.43 -10.48
N GLN A 235 -5.89 -1.46 -9.44
CA GLN A 235 -6.82 -2.57 -9.23
C GLN A 235 -8.11 -2.34 -10.01
N TRP A 236 -8.83 -3.41 -10.29
CA TRP A 236 -10.18 -3.34 -10.80
C TRP A 236 -11.12 -4.17 -9.94
N TRP A 237 -12.34 -3.66 -9.70
CA TRP A 237 -13.38 -4.45 -9.03
C TRP A 237 -14.77 -4.07 -9.52
N PHE A 238 -15.63 -5.07 -9.69
CA PHE A 238 -17.04 -4.90 -9.99
C PHE A 238 -17.86 -6.06 -9.43
N LYS A 239 -18.87 -5.74 -8.61
CA LYS A 239 -19.64 -6.73 -7.84
C LYS A 239 -18.69 -7.63 -7.03
N GLN A 240 -18.71 -8.94 -7.24
CA GLN A 240 -17.85 -9.93 -6.59
C GLN A 240 -16.50 -10.16 -7.29
N HIS A 241 -16.26 -9.52 -8.44
CA HIS A 241 -15.05 -9.71 -9.22
C HIS A 241 -14.00 -8.65 -8.85
N GLU A 242 -12.75 -9.08 -8.74
CA GLU A 242 -11.60 -8.24 -8.43
C GLU A 242 -10.39 -8.72 -9.23
N VAL A 243 -9.59 -7.79 -9.73
CA VAL A 243 -8.29 -8.04 -10.37
C VAL A 243 -7.26 -7.17 -9.65
N ASP A 244 -6.23 -7.81 -9.10
CA ASP A 244 -5.22 -7.17 -8.26
C ASP A 244 -4.35 -6.19 -9.05
N VAL A 245 -4.05 -6.51 -10.30
CA VAL A 245 -3.24 -5.68 -11.19
C VAL A 245 -3.91 -5.62 -12.55
N LEU A 246 -4.35 -4.43 -12.94
CA LEU A 246 -4.92 -4.19 -14.26
C LEU A 246 -4.20 -3.01 -14.90
N GLY A 247 -3.46 -3.30 -15.97
CA GLY A 247 -2.80 -2.31 -16.81
C GLY A 247 -3.61 -2.07 -18.08
N LEU A 248 -3.94 -0.80 -18.33
CA LEU A 248 -4.61 -0.32 -19.52
C LEU A 248 -3.55 0.28 -20.45
N SER A 249 -3.35 -0.28 -21.63
CA SER A 249 -2.32 0.15 -22.59
C SER A 249 -2.86 0.30 -24.00
N GLU A 250 -2.10 0.95 -24.88
CA GLU A 250 -2.43 1.07 -26.31
C GLU A 250 -2.57 -0.32 -26.98
N ASP A 251 -1.77 -1.29 -26.55
CA ASP A 251 -1.75 -2.66 -27.06
C ASP A 251 -2.81 -3.59 -26.44
N GLY A 252 -3.65 -3.04 -25.56
CA GLY A 252 -4.72 -3.76 -24.88
C GLY A 252 -4.51 -3.92 -23.39
N LEU A 253 -5.10 -4.98 -22.86
CA LEU A 253 -5.20 -5.23 -21.42
C LEU A 253 -4.02 -6.07 -20.92
N VAL A 254 -3.50 -5.73 -19.74
CA VAL A 254 -2.68 -6.64 -18.94
C VAL A 254 -3.41 -6.89 -17.63
N ALA A 255 -3.77 -8.14 -17.37
CA ALA A 255 -4.46 -8.54 -16.14
C ALA A 255 -3.52 -9.39 -15.30
N GLY A 256 -3.50 -9.16 -14.00
CA GLY A 256 -2.60 -9.86 -13.10
C GLY A 256 -3.16 -10.11 -11.72
N GLU A 257 -2.65 -11.17 -11.13
CA GLU A 257 -3.00 -11.67 -9.80
C GLU A 257 -1.74 -11.73 -8.94
N CYS A 258 -1.86 -11.32 -7.68
CA CYS A 258 -0.76 -11.35 -6.72
C CYS A 258 -1.00 -12.42 -5.66
N LYS A 259 0.02 -13.23 -5.36
CA LYS A 259 -0.04 -14.23 -4.30
C LYS A 259 1.16 -14.12 -3.37
N PHE A 260 0.89 -13.62 -2.16
CA PHE A 260 1.86 -13.56 -1.06
C PHE A 260 1.58 -14.66 -0.03
N THR A 261 1.62 -15.91 -0.49
CA THR A 261 1.33 -17.12 0.31
C THR A 261 2.54 -18.04 0.34
N SER A 262 2.60 -18.96 1.30
CA SER A 262 3.65 -19.99 1.38
C SER A 262 3.51 -21.10 0.33
N GLN A 263 2.38 -21.16 -0.36
CA GLN A 263 2.10 -22.15 -1.40
C GLN A 263 2.45 -21.60 -2.78
N ALA A 264 3.00 -22.47 -3.63
CA ALA A 264 3.21 -22.17 -5.03
C ALA A 264 1.89 -21.87 -5.74
N VAL A 265 1.92 -20.93 -6.69
CA VAL A 265 0.75 -20.55 -7.48
C VAL A 265 0.45 -21.64 -8.50
N SER A 266 -0.80 -22.10 -8.54
CA SER A 266 -1.26 -23.14 -9.44
C SER A 266 -1.94 -22.59 -10.69
N GLU A 267 -2.11 -23.42 -11.72
CA GLU A 267 -2.86 -23.08 -12.93
C GLU A 267 -4.30 -22.62 -12.64
N GLY A 268 -4.92 -23.12 -11.57
CA GLY A 268 -6.27 -22.68 -11.16
C GLY A 268 -6.36 -21.18 -10.86
N VAL A 269 -5.25 -20.55 -10.42
CA VAL A 269 -5.17 -19.10 -10.24
C VAL A 269 -5.22 -18.38 -11.58
N LEU A 270 -4.49 -18.89 -12.58
CA LEU A 270 -4.53 -18.37 -13.95
C LEU A 270 -5.94 -18.47 -14.54
N SER A 271 -6.57 -19.65 -14.46
CA SER A 271 -7.92 -19.87 -14.99
C SER A 271 -8.97 -18.95 -14.33
N ASN A 272 -8.80 -18.68 -13.03
CA ASN A 272 -9.69 -17.75 -12.33
C ASN A 272 -9.47 -16.28 -12.77
N LEU A 273 -8.22 -15.89 -12.97
CA LEU A 273 -7.86 -14.56 -13.48
C LEU A 273 -8.42 -14.35 -14.90
N GLU A 274 -8.27 -15.33 -15.79
CA GLU A 274 -8.81 -15.32 -17.15
C GLU A 274 -10.32 -15.12 -17.14
N ARG A 275 -11.04 -15.93 -16.36
CA ARG A 275 -12.50 -15.83 -16.20
C ARG A 275 -12.95 -14.50 -15.61
N THR A 276 -12.16 -13.92 -14.71
CA THR A 276 -12.50 -12.63 -14.09
C THR A 276 -12.24 -11.48 -15.06
N THR A 277 -11.19 -11.61 -15.89
CA THR A 277 -10.81 -10.62 -16.89
C THR A 277 -11.89 -10.41 -17.95
N THR A 278 -12.70 -11.43 -18.27
CA THR A 278 -13.81 -11.30 -19.24
C THR A 278 -14.92 -10.35 -18.77
N GLU A 279 -14.98 -10.04 -17.47
CA GLU A 279 -15.94 -9.09 -16.87
C GLU A 279 -15.43 -7.64 -16.90
N VAL A 280 -14.16 -7.42 -17.25
CA VAL A 280 -13.57 -6.09 -17.33
C VAL A 280 -14.20 -5.33 -18.49
N ARG A 281 -14.70 -4.12 -18.20
CA ARG A 281 -15.24 -3.18 -19.20
C ARG A 281 -14.51 -1.86 -19.06
N TRP A 282 -14.01 -1.34 -20.18
CA TRP A 282 -13.40 -0.02 -20.24
C TRP A 282 -13.54 0.59 -21.64
N SER A 283 -13.56 1.91 -21.75
CA SER A 283 -13.92 2.61 -22.98
C SER A 283 -12.83 2.64 -24.05
N GLY A 284 -11.58 2.36 -23.68
CA GLY A 284 -10.42 2.36 -24.59
C GLY A 284 -10.07 0.97 -25.15
N GLU A 285 -10.97 -0.01 -25.00
CA GLU A 285 -10.73 -1.40 -25.37
C GLU A 285 -10.40 -1.54 -26.87
N PRO A 286 -9.20 -2.04 -27.24
CA PRO A 286 -8.89 -2.35 -28.63
C PRO A 286 -9.78 -3.50 -29.11
N VAL A 287 -10.32 -3.36 -30.31
CA VAL A 287 -11.37 -4.25 -30.85
C VAL A 287 -10.96 -5.73 -30.90
N ASP A 288 -9.66 -6.05 -30.98
CA ASP A 288 -9.14 -7.42 -31.14
C ASP A 288 -7.89 -7.74 -30.31
N SER A 289 -7.63 -7.04 -29.19
CA SER A 289 -6.43 -7.33 -28.37
C SER A 289 -6.67 -8.49 -27.39
N LYS A 290 -5.86 -9.54 -27.47
CA LYS A 290 -5.80 -10.56 -26.42
C LYS A 290 -5.16 -9.98 -25.14
N PRO A 291 -5.76 -10.20 -23.95
CA PRO A 291 -5.12 -9.83 -22.70
C PRO A 291 -3.79 -10.55 -22.51
N LEU A 292 -2.81 -9.87 -21.92
CA LEU A 292 -1.63 -10.49 -21.35
C LEU A 292 -1.91 -10.80 -19.87
N TYR A 293 -1.63 -12.01 -19.45
CA TYR A 293 -1.80 -12.45 -18.06
C TYR A 293 -0.48 -12.46 -17.33
N VAL A 294 -0.45 -11.86 -16.14
CA VAL A 294 0.75 -11.73 -15.31
C VAL A 294 0.47 -12.26 -13.91
N LEU A 295 1.27 -13.21 -13.44
CA LEU A 295 1.14 -13.74 -12.09
C LEU A 295 2.36 -13.36 -11.27
N PHE A 296 2.13 -12.76 -10.11
CA PHE A 296 3.18 -12.40 -9.15
C PHE A 296 3.14 -13.34 -7.96
N SER A 297 4.26 -13.97 -7.62
CA SER A 297 4.31 -14.97 -6.55
C SER A 297 5.45 -14.73 -5.57
N ARG A 298 5.13 -14.86 -4.27
CA ARG A 298 6.13 -15.01 -3.20
C ARG A 298 6.83 -16.37 -3.26
N SER A 299 6.08 -17.45 -3.41
CA SER A 299 6.57 -18.83 -3.23
C SER A 299 6.67 -19.63 -4.53
N GLY A 300 6.82 -18.94 -5.67
CA GLY A 300 6.96 -19.58 -6.97
C GLY A 300 5.66 -20.16 -7.54
N TYR A 301 5.80 -21.12 -8.46
CA TYR A 301 4.73 -21.65 -9.30
C TYR A 301 4.80 -23.18 -9.36
N THR A 302 3.67 -23.83 -9.61
CA THR A 302 3.65 -25.28 -9.86
C THR A 302 4.23 -25.59 -11.25
N ASP A 303 4.85 -26.76 -11.42
CA ASP A 303 5.44 -27.21 -12.70
C ASP A 303 4.49 -27.06 -13.89
N ASP A 304 3.20 -27.39 -13.70
CA ASP A 304 2.18 -27.27 -14.75
C ASP A 304 2.00 -25.82 -15.22
N LEU A 305 1.97 -24.87 -14.29
CA LEU A 305 1.82 -23.45 -14.62
C LEU A 305 3.09 -22.89 -15.28
N GLU A 306 4.27 -23.35 -14.86
CA GLU A 306 5.51 -23.01 -15.56
C GLU A 306 5.53 -23.54 -16.99
N HIS A 307 5.01 -24.75 -17.22
CA HIS A 307 4.87 -25.32 -18.56
C HIS A 307 3.89 -24.50 -19.41
N VAL A 308 2.76 -24.08 -18.83
CA VAL A 308 1.80 -23.18 -19.48
C VAL A 308 2.47 -21.86 -19.87
N ALA A 309 3.22 -21.23 -18.97
CA ALA A 309 3.91 -19.97 -19.26
C ALA A 309 5.04 -20.10 -20.30
N LYS A 310 5.64 -21.29 -20.46
CA LYS A 310 6.63 -21.57 -21.52
C LYS A 310 5.99 -21.81 -22.88
N THR A 311 4.75 -22.29 -22.92
CA THR A 311 4.04 -22.65 -24.16
C THR A 311 3.14 -21.53 -24.68
N ARG A 312 2.66 -20.66 -23.79
CA ARG A 312 1.80 -19.52 -24.10
C ARG A 312 2.56 -18.20 -24.11
N ASP A 313 2.41 -17.44 -25.18
CA ASP A 313 3.02 -16.12 -25.33
C ASP A 313 2.27 -15.01 -24.56
N ASP A 314 1.06 -15.29 -24.09
CA ASP A 314 0.18 -14.40 -23.33
C ASP A 314 0.23 -14.59 -21.81
N VAL A 315 1.19 -15.38 -21.27
CA VAL A 315 1.36 -15.58 -19.83
C VAL A 315 2.78 -15.20 -19.39
N ARG A 316 2.91 -14.43 -18.30
CA ARG A 316 4.20 -14.08 -17.67
C ARG A 316 4.15 -14.34 -16.18
N LEU A 317 5.27 -14.80 -15.63
CA LEU A 317 5.44 -15.14 -14.22
C LEU A 317 6.57 -14.25 -13.66
N PHE A 318 6.35 -13.61 -12.52
CA PHE A 318 7.34 -12.76 -11.84
C PHE A 318 7.44 -13.08 -10.34
N CYS A 319 8.67 -13.26 -9.87
CA CYS A 319 8.98 -13.47 -8.46
C CYS A 319 9.29 -12.14 -7.75
N LEU A 320 9.57 -12.21 -6.44
CA LEU A 320 9.93 -11.04 -5.63
C LEU A 320 11.19 -10.34 -6.14
N SER A 321 12.18 -11.08 -6.61
CA SER A 321 13.43 -10.51 -7.14
C SER A 321 13.18 -9.69 -8.39
N ASP A 322 12.31 -10.16 -9.29
CA ASP A 322 11.95 -9.43 -10.51
C ASP A 322 11.32 -8.07 -10.14
N ILE A 323 10.39 -8.08 -9.18
CA ILE A 323 9.69 -6.89 -8.70
C ILE A 323 10.66 -5.88 -8.08
N LEU A 324 11.55 -6.31 -7.19
CA LEU A 324 12.50 -5.41 -6.54
C LEU A 324 13.58 -4.89 -7.49
N SER A 325 13.94 -5.65 -8.52
CA SER A 325 14.99 -5.22 -9.46
C SER A 325 14.63 -4.01 -10.32
N VAL A 326 13.33 -3.67 -10.39
CA VAL A 326 12.80 -2.60 -11.23
C VAL A 326 12.16 -1.44 -10.45
N LEU A 327 12.12 -1.54 -9.11
CA LEU A 327 11.55 -0.53 -8.21
C LEU A 327 12.64 0.17 -7.41
#